data_AF-A0A2E2MQV6-F1
#
_entry.id   AF-A0A2E2MQV6-F1
#
_cell.length_a   1.000
_cell.length_b   1.000
_cell.length_c   1.000
_cell.angle_alpha   90.00
_cell.angle_beta   90.00
_cell.angle_gamma   90.00
#
_symmetry.space_group_name_H-M   'P 1'
#
loop_
_entity.id
_entity.type
_entity.pdbx_description
1 polymer ?
#
loop_
_entity_poly.entity_id
_entity_poly.type
_entity_poly.pdbx_seq_one_letter_code
_entity_poly.pdbx_strand_id
1 'polypeptide(L)'
;MQPRTWILGLSAAALLSAVSAPTPVAAKTVKVDIPVIEKELVIDNKGTTQRMWTFGGTVPGPMVRVTEGDEVDFTLLNQKDNKNSHSMDFHAAVVDVLDEFAEVRPGDKKQFTFKADHPGVFIYHCGASSMAEHISRGMYGVILVDPKEGYSDAYPKPDREYVLVQGDLFQDGTSAQDRAMGKQWVGALVNGKMFHYDPVHDPNAAVTLEAKPGERVRIFFVNAMINEAAAFHPIAGIWDRVWDNGNPKNLRYSLQTAEVPPAHAMTFDIVPPAGRATNNAIVDHRMKHALNGAISVLMNFKDASPDKGKNGNLILR
;
A
#
# COMPACT_ATOMS: atom_id res chain seq x y z
N MET A 1 65.28 -56.26 -19.71
CA MET A 1 64.79 -55.11 -20.51
C MET A 1 63.35 -54.85 -20.11
N GLN A 2 63.03 -53.58 -19.86
CA GLN A 2 61.99 -53.07 -18.96
C GLN A 2 60.52 -53.20 -19.44
N PRO A 3 59.54 -53.15 -18.52
CA PRO A 3 58.12 -53.08 -18.85
C PRO A 3 57.67 -51.64 -19.15
N ARG A 4 56.70 -51.51 -20.07
CA ARG A 4 56.05 -50.24 -20.46
C ARG A 4 55.04 -49.82 -19.39
N THR A 5 55.24 -48.65 -18.80
CA THR A 5 54.26 -47.94 -17.97
C THR A 5 53.40 -47.01 -18.84
N TRP A 6 52.09 -47.06 -18.63
CA TRP A 6 51.13 -46.09 -19.18
C TRP A 6 50.91 -44.99 -18.16
N ILE A 7 51.15 -43.72 -18.53
CA ILE A 7 50.80 -42.56 -17.70
C ILE A 7 49.50 -41.99 -18.24
N LEU A 8 48.42 -42.15 -17.48
CA LEU A 8 47.15 -41.44 -17.67
C LEU A 8 47.28 -40.04 -17.07
N GLY A 9 47.29 -39.01 -17.92
CA GLY A 9 47.21 -37.61 -17.51
C GLY A 9 45.76 -37.25 -17.16
N LEU A 10 45.46 -37.08 -15.87
CA LEU A 10 44.23 -36.45 -15.40
C LEU A 10 44.40 -34.93 -15.45
N SER A 11 43.72 -34.28 -16.40
CA SER A 11 43.58 -32.83 -16.41
C SER A 11 42.38 -32.45 -15.54
N ALA A 12 42.63 -31.88 -14.36
CA ALA A 12 41.59 -31.30 -13.53
C ALA A 12 41.24 -29.89 -14.06
N ALA A 13 40.10 -29.77 -14.75
CA ALA A 13 39.54 -28.48 -15.12
C ALA A 13 38.78 -27.91 -13.91
N ALA A 14 39.36 -26.89 -13.26
CA ALA A 14 38.67 -26.12 -12.23
C ALA A 14 37.62 -25.21 -12.90
N LEU A 15 36.35 -25.55 -12.76
CA LEU A 15 35.22 -24.67 -13.10
C LEU A 15 35.13 -23.58 -12.03
N LEU A 16 35.66 -22.38 -12.32
CA LEU A 16 35.32 -21.18 -11.55
C LEU A 16 33.89 -20.77 -11.88
N SER A 17 32.96 -21.05 -10.97
CA SER A 17 31.63 -20.46 -10.95
C SER A 17 31.79 -18.96 -10.68
N ALA A 18 31.59 -18.13 -11.70
CA ALA A 18 31.49 -16.70 -11.52
C ALA A 18 30.20 -16.40 -10.73
N VAL A 19 30.34 -16.21 -9.42
CA VAL A 19 29.29 -15.64 -8.59
C VAL A 19 29.16 -14.17 -9.02
N SER A 20 28.17 -13.86 -9.85
CA SER A 20 27.78 -12.49 -10.14
C SER A 20 27.26 -11.86 -8.85
N ALA A 21 28.12 -11.12 -8.15
CA ALA A 21 27.68 -10.27 -7.06
C ALA A 21 26.70 -9.24 -7.63
N PRO A 22 25.53 -9.00 -7.01
CA PRO A 22 24.62 -7.97 -7.46
C PRO A 22 25.34 -6.61 -7.38
N THR A 23 25.40 -5.90 -8.50
CA THR A 23 25.86 -4.51 -8.52
C THR A 23 24.97 -3.68 -7.61
N PRO A 24 25.52 -2.95 -6.62
CA PRO A 24 24.71 -2.10 -5.76
C PRO A 24 24.02 -1.05 -6.62
N VAL A 25 22.69 -1.03 -6.61
CA VAL A 25 21.91 0.05 -7.19
C VAL A 25 22.29 1.32 -6.41
N ALA A 26 22.83 2.30 -7.11
CA ALA A 26 23.17 3.58 -6.51
C ALA A 26 21.88 4.29 -6.09
N ALA A 27 21.88 4.86 -4.88
CA ALA A 27 20.81 5.74 -4.43
C ALA A 27 20.62 6.86 -5.45
N LYS A 28 19.36 7.13 -5.80
CA LYS A 28 18.99 8.21 -6.73
C LYS A 28 18.08 9.22 -6.04
N THR A 29 18.03 10.42 -6.58
CA THR A 29 16.99 11.40 -6.23
C THR A 29 15.74 11.13 -7.05
N VAL A 30 14.60 10.91 -6.39
CA VAL A 30 13.28 10.70 -6.98
C VAL A 30 12.44 11.95 -6.75
N LYS A 31 12.03 12.61 -7.83
CA LYS A 31 11.14 13.78 -7.75
C LYS A 31 9.70 13.34 -7.57
N VAL A 32 9.00 13.92 -6.60
CA VAL A 32 7.61 13.61 -6.28
C VAL A 32 6.82 14.91 -6.16
N ASP A 33 6.01 15.22 -7.17
CA ASP A 33 5.17 16.41 -7.19
C ASP A 33 3.70 16.00 -7.03
N ILE A 34 3.06 16.46 -5.95
CA ILE A 34 1.68 16.12 -5.63
C ILE A 34 0.84 17.39 -5.43
N PRO A 35 -0.15 17.67 -6.29
CA PRO A 35 -1.09 18.76 -6.04
C PRO A 35 -2.13 18.34 -4.99
N VAL A 36 -2.55 19.27 -4.14
CA VAL A 36 -3.72 19.10 -3.27
C VAL A 36 -4.95 19.65 -3.97
N ILE A 37 -6.03 18.87 -3.99
CA ILE A 37 -7.27 19.21 -4.67
C ILE A 37 -8.45 18.89 -3.75
N GLU A 38 -9.29 19.88 -3.45
CA GLU A 38 -10.60 19.66 -2.84
C GLU A 38 -11.69 19.50 -3.91
N LYS A 39 -12.39 18.36 -3.92
CA LYS A 39 -13.38 18.06 -4.97
C LYS A 39 -14.42 17.04 -4.52
N GLU A 40 -15.53 16.99 -5.24
CA GLU A 40 -16.48 15.87 -5.13
C GLU A 40 -15.83 14.59 -5.67
N LEU A 41 -15.95 13.50 -4.91
CA LEU A 41 -15.60 12.15 -5.34
C LEU A 41 -16.76 11.20 -5.11
N VAL A 42 -16.85 10.16 -5.93
CA VAL A 42 -17.78 9.05 -5.75
C VAL A 42 -17.26 8.13 -4.65
N ILE A 43 -18.07 7.89 -3.61
CA ILE A 43 -17.68 7.17 -2.39
C ILE A 43 -18.34 5.79 -2.22
N ASP A 44 -19.21 5.39 -3.16
CA ASP A 44 -19.82 4.07 -3.22
C ASP A 44 -20.08 3.66 -4.68
N ASN A 45 -20.51 2.42 -4.92
CA ASN A 45 -20.79 1.95 -6.27
C ASN A 45 -22.17 2.41 -6.81
N LYS A 46 -22.95 3.16 -6.01
CA LYS A 46 -24.24 3.75 -6.43
C LYS A 46 -24.08 5.13 -7.04
N GLY A 47 -22.89 5.73 -6.94
CA GLY A 47 -22.60 7.05 -7.44
C GLY A 47 -22.83 8.17 -6.42
N THR A 48 -22.99 7.85 -5.13
CA THR A 48 -23.05 8.87 -4.07
C THR A 48 -21.76 9.67 -4.08
N THR A 49 -21.86 10.99 -3.99
CA THR A 49 -20.71 11.90 -3.97
C THR A 49 -20.56 12.61 -2.63
N GLN A 50 -19.32 12.90 -2.26
CA GLN A 50 -19.00 13.71 -1.10
C GLN A 50 -17.77 14.60 -1.40
N ARG A 51 -17.74 15.79 -0.76
CA ARG A 51 -16.63 16.72 -0.82
C ARG A 51 -15.42 16.17 -0.07
N MET A 52 -14.44 15.67 -0.83
CA MET A 52 -13.20 15.10 -0.32
C MET A 52 -12.03 16.07 -0.49
N TRP A 53 -11.02 15.92 0.37
CA TRP A 53 -9.74 16.59 0.26
C TRP A 53 -8.70 15.56 -0.15
N THR A 54 -7.97 15.83 -1.22
CA THR A 54 -7.22 14.78 -1.91
C THR A 54 -5.81 15.22 -2.22
N PHE A 55 -4.89 14.27 -2.14
CA PHE A 55 -3.62 14.34 -2.85
C PHE A 55 -3.84 13.83 -4.27
N GLY A 56 -3.45 14.58 -5.30
CA GLY A 56 -3.53 14.17 -6.70
C GLY A 56 -4.93 13.98 -7.28
N GLY A 57 -6.01 14.41 -6.59
CA GLY A 57 -7.37 14.31 -7.11
C GLY A 57 -8.07 12.96 -6.89
N THR A 58 -7.47 12.06 -6.10
CA THR A 58 -7.95 10.69 -5.85
C THR A 58 -7.83 10.32 -4.37
N VAL A 59 -8.61 9.33 -3.92
CA VAL A 59 -8.49 8.72 -2.58
C VAL A 59 -8.26 7.22 -2.73
N PRO A 60 -7.16 6.64 -2.19
CA PRO A 60 -5.98 7.33 -1.66
C PRO A 60 -5.30 8.21 -2.71
N GLY A 61 -4.36 9.05 -2.30
CA GLY A 61 -3.51 9.81 -3.22
C GLY A 61 -2.62 8.93 -4.12
N PRO A 62 -1.81 9.55 -4.99
CA PRO A 62 -0.84 8.83 -5.82
C PRO A 62 0.11 7.97 -4.99
N MET A 63 0.32 6.72 -5.39
CA MET A 63 1.35 5.89 -4.76
C MET A 63 2.73 6.45 -5.07
N VAL A 64 3.57 6.58 -4.04
CA VAL A 64 5.00 6.85 -4.18
C VAL A 64 5.74 5.51 -4.05
N ARG A 65 6.70 5.22 -4.94
CA ARG A 65 7.54 4.02 -4.84
C ARG A 65 8.99 4.40 -5.08
N VAL A 66 9.84 4.09 -4.11
CA VAL A 66 11.28 4.36 -4.10
C VAL A 66 12.03 3.14 -3.60
N THR A 67 13.36 3.13 -3.70
CA THR A 67 14.20 2.09 -3.11
C THR A 67 14.85 2.60 -1.83
N GLU A 68 15.05 1.72 -0.85
CA GLU A 68 15.77 2.04 0.38
C GLU A 68 17.12 2.73 0.09
N GLY A 69 17.28 3.91 0.67
CA GLY A 69 18.44 4.78 0.49
C GLY A 69 18.28 5.86 -0.57
N ASP A 70 17.23 5.84 -1.40
CA ASP A 70 16.90 6.94 -2.32
C ASP A 70 16.59 8.23 -1.55
N GLU A 71 16.88 9.36 -2.19
CA GLU A 71 16.45 10.69 -1.73
C GLU A 71 15.15 11.07 -2.44
N VAL A 72 14.14 11.49 -1.68
CA VAL A 72 12.87 11.98 -2.21
C VAL A 72 12.92 13.50 -2.23
N ASP A 73 12.86 14.09 -3.43
CA ASP A 73 12.70 15.54 -3.65
C ASP A 73 11.22 15.84 -3.86
N PHE A 74 10.55 16.30 -2.80
CA PHE A 74 9.11 16.40 -2.74
C PHE A 74 8.61 17.83 -2.90
N THR A 75 7.58 18.02 -3.73
CA THR A 75 6.80 19.26 -3.83
C THR A 75 5.33 19.00 -3.53
N LEU A 76 4.78 19.72 -2.56
CA LEU A 76 3.34 19.87 -2.36
C LEU A 76 2.87 21.19 -2.95
N LEU A 77 1.88 21.16 -3.85
CA LEU A 77 1.21 22.36 -4.34
C LEU A 77 -0.23 22.41 -3.81
N ASN A 78 -0.55 23.37 -2.95
CA ASN A 78 -1.94 23.57 -2.55
C ASN A 78 -2.65 24.42 -3.60
N GLN A 79 -3.61 23.84 -4.35
CA GLN A 79 -4.29 24.56 -5.43
C GLN A 79 -4.96 25.84 -4.93
N LYS A 80 -4.85 26.91 -5.70
CA LYS A 80 -5.39 28.24 -5.37
C LYS A 80 -6.89 28.25 -5.06
N ASP A 81 -7.64 27.31 -5.63
CA ASP A 81 -9.11 27.24 -5.50
C ASP A 81 -9.57 26.50 -4.23
N ASN A 82 -8.64 25.79 -3.56
CA ASN A 82 -8.90 25.12 -2.28
C ASN A 82 -9.25 26.14 -1.19
N LYS A 83 -9.91 25.66 -0.12
CA LYS A 83 -10.38 26.50 0.99
C LYS A 83 -9.51 26.36 2.22
N ASN A 84 -8.78 25.26 2.35
CA ASN A 84 -8.03 24.92 3.54
C ASN A 84 -6.52 24.93 3.29
N SER A 85 -5.77 25.24 4.33
CA SER A 85 -4.34 24.92 4.36
C SER A 85 -4.16 23.41 4.46
N HIS A 86 -3.08 22.90 3.87
CA HIS A 86 -2.78 21.48 3.84
C HIS A 86 -1.30 21.26 4.05
N SER A 87 -0.90 20.08 4.50
CA SER A 87 0.51 19.69 4.60
C SER A 87 0.70 18.25 4.12
N MET A 88 1.92 17.74 4.28
CA MET A 88 2.28 16.37 3.98
C MET A 88 3.16 15.83 5.11
N ASP A 89 2.76 14.71 5.68
CA ASP A 89 3.51 13.89 6.63
C ASP A 89 3.76 12.54 5.96
N PHE A 90 5.03 12.19 5.74
CA PHE A 90 5.44 10.87 5.28
C PHE A 90 5.97 10.08 6.46
N HIS A 91 5.38 8.93 6.77
CA HIS A 91 5.92 8.04 7.82
C HIS A 91 7.24 7.36 7.42
N ALA A 92 7.65 7.50 6.16
CA ALA A 92 8.97 7.09 5.68
C ALA A 92 10.05 8.20 5.84
N ALA A 93 9.69 9.39 6.31
CA ALA A 93 10.59 10.52 6.45
C ALA A 93 10.97 10.76 7.92
N VAL A 94 12.23 11.12 8.16
CA VAL A 94 12.75 11.58 9.46
C VAL A 94 13.24 13.01 9.27
N VAL A 95 12.38 13.98 9.60
CA VAL A 95 12.55 15.42 9.33
C VAL A 95 11.98 16.27 10.48
N ASP A 96 12.07 17.61 10.41
CA ASP A 96 11.46 18.50 11.39
C ASP A 96 9.96 18.69 11.11
N VAL A 97 9.13 18.29 12.07
CA VAL A 97 7.66 18.43 11.97
C VAL A 97 7.22 19.90 11.87
N LEU A 98 7.99 20.84 12.42
CA LEU A 98 7.65 22.27 12.41
C LEU A 98 8.08 22.98 11.12
N ASP A 99 9.04 22.42 10.39
CA ASP A 99 9.46 22.94 9.09
C ASP A 99 8.89 22.11 7.95
N GLU A 100 9.43 20.92 7.66
CA GLU A 100 9.06 20.13 6.48
C GLU A 100 7.56 19.81 6.41
N PHE A 101 6.92 19.54 7.56
CA PHE A 101 5.50 19.19 7.63
C PHE A 101 4.57 20.38 7.92
N ALA A 102 5.10 21.61 7.85
CA ALA A 102 4.32 22.82 8.04
C ALA A 102 3.19 22.96 7.01
N GLU A 103 2.12 23.65 7.43
CA GLU A 103 0.97 23.93 6.59
C GLU A 103 1.28 24.86 5.40
N VAL A 104 0.62 24.58 4.28
CA VAL A 104 0.71 25.29 3.01
C VAL A 104 -0.65 25.89 2.70
N ARG A 105 -0.71 27.22 2.54
CA ARG A 105 -1.96 27.93 2.22
C ARG A 105 -2.40 27.67 0.77
N PRO A 106 -3.69 27.84 0.44
CA PRO A 106 -4.14 27.81 -0.94
C PRO A 106 -3.34 28.77 -1.83
N GLY A 107 -2.80 28.26 -2.94
CA GLY A 107 -1.96 28.98 -3.88
C GLY A 107 -0.45 28.86 -3.62
N ASP A 108 -0.05 28.42 -2.43
CA ASP A 108 1.36 28.25 -2.06
C ASP A 108 1.85 26.82 -2.32
N LYS A 109 3.17 26.65 -2.24
CA LYS A 109 3.84 25.34 -2.32
C LYS A 109 4.83 25.15 -1.17
N LYS A 110 5.06 23.88 -0.80
CA LYS A 110 6.16 23.46 0.10
C LYS A 110 7.07 22.48 -0.65
N GLN A 111 8.36 22.64 -0.45
CA GLN A 111 9.39 21.76 -0.99
C GLN A 111 10.32 21.33 0.14
N PHE A 112 10.66 20.04 0.18
CA PHE A 112 11.65 19.49 1.08
C PHE A 112 12.19 18.16 0.54
N THR A 113 13.31 17.73 1.10
CA THR A 113 13.96 16.46 0.75
C THR A 113 14.06 15.56 1.97
N PHE A 114 13.91 14.26 1.79
CA PHE A 114 14.23 13.28 2.83
C PHE A 114 14.81 12.01 2.21
N LYS A 115 15.58 11.26 3.00
CA LYS A 115 16.13 9.96 2.58
C LYS A 115 15.21 8.84 3.06
N ALA A 116 14.83 7.93 2.16
CA ALA A 116 14.02 6.76 2.49
C ALA A 116 14.89 5.66 3.11
N ASP A 117 15.29 5.82 4.38
CA ASP A 117 16.29 4.97 5.03
C ASP A 117 15.78 3.58 5.49
N HIS A 118 14.47 3.35 5.45
CA HIS A 118 13.87 2.13 5.98
C HIS A 118 12.97 1.46 4.93
N PRO A 119 13.19 0.18 4.60
CA PRO A 119 12.36 -0.52 3.64
C PRO A 119 11.04 -0.92 4.27
N GLY A 120 9.98 -0.89 3.46
CA GLY A 120 8.64 -1.19 3.93
C GLY A 120 7.51 -0.56 3.15
N VAL A 121 6.34 -0.54 3.78
CA VAL A 121 5.14 0.16 3.34
C VAL A 121 4.79 1.16 4.42
N PHE A 122 4.58 2.42 4.05
CA PHE A 122 4.28 3.49 4.99
C PHE A 122 3.09 4.30 4.49
N ILE A 123 2.28 4.79 5.42
CA ILE A 123 1.27 5.80 5.13
C ILE A 123 1.97 7.15 4.89
N TYR A 124 1.38 7.96 4.02
CA TYR A 124 1.55 9.41 4.11
C TYR A 124 0.17 10.04 4.28
N HIS A 125 0.09 11.17 4.98
CA HIS A 125 -1.17 11.87 5.18
C HIS A 125 -0.97 13.38 5.37
N CYS A 126 -2.07 14.14 5.36
CA CYS A 126 -2.00 15.56 5.72
C CYS A 126 -1.85 15.70 7.24
N GLY A 127 -0.92 16.55 7.68
CA GLY A 127 -0.64 16.86 9.09
C GLY A 127 -1.19 18.20 9.57
N ALA A 128 -1.94 18.92 8.72
CA ALA A 128 -2.52 20.22 9.04
C ALA A 128 -3.52 20.16 10.22
N SER A 129 -3.74 21.31 10.85
CA SER A 129 -4.61 21.47 12.02
C SER A 129 -6.03 20.99 11.75
N SER A 130 -6.55 20.24 12.73
CA SER A 130 -7.63 19.25 12.57
C SER A 130 -7.23 18.03 11.74
N MET A 131 -6.09 17.40 12.09
CA MET A 131 -5.57 16.22 11.39
C MET A 131 -6.63 15.10 11.20
N ALA A 132 -7.49 14.88 12.20
CA ALA A 132 -8.60 13.93 12.11
C ALA A 132 -9.56 14.22 10.94
N GLU A 133 -9.90 15.49 10.71
CA GLU A 133 -10.74 15.88 9.58
C GLU A 133 -10.00 15.73 8.25
N HIS A 134 -8.74 16.17 8.19
CA HIS A 134 -7.92 16.07 6.99
C HIS A 134 -7.77 14.61 6.52
N ILE A 135 -7.37 13.70 7.41
CA ILE A 135 -7.22 12.27 7.10
C ILE A 135 -8.58 11.68 6.71
N SER A 136 -9.63 11.85 7.52
CA SER A 136 -10.94 11.23 7.26
C SER A 136 -11.67 11.80 6.04
N ARG A 137 -11.27 12.97 5.50
CA ARG A 137 -11.73 13.49 4.20
C ARG A 137 -10.94 12.98 3.00
N GLY A 138 -10.01 12.05 3.20
CA GLY A 138 -9.31 11.34 2.13
C GLY A 138 -7.85 11.76 1.91
N MET A 139 -7.27 12.62 2.76
CA MET A 139 -5.88 13.07 2.62
C MET A 139 -4.88 12.05 3.17
N TYR A 140 -4.83 10.89 2.52
CA TYR A 140 -3.89 9.83 2.82
C TYR A 140 -3.46 9.09 1.53
N GLY A 141 -2.32 8.43 1.60
CA GLY A 141 -1.85 7.52 0.57
C GLY A 141 -0.72 6.64 1.07
N VAL A 142 0.03 6.08 0.14
CA VAL A 142 1.08 5.09 0.45
C VAL A 142 2.40 5.47 -0.20
N ILE A 143 3.48 5.32 0.56
CA ILE A 143 4.84 5.26 0.04
C ILE A 143 5.39 3.84 0.26
N LEU A 144 5.81 3.21 -0.82
CA LEU A 144 6.51 1.93 -0.83
C LEU A 144 8.01 2.21 -0.92
N VAL A 145 8.77 1.63 0.01
CA VAL A 145 10.24 1.67 0.01
C VAL A 145 10.74 0.26 -0.22
N ASP A 146 11.07 -0.06 -1.47
CA ASP A 146 11.56 -1.39 -1.85
C ASP A 146 12.89 -1.68 -1.12
N PRO A 147 13.08 -2.87 -0.52
CA PRO A 147 14.34 -3.24 0.12
C PRO A 147 15.52 -3.14 -0.84
N LYS A 148 16.62 -2.53 -0.39
CA LYS A 148 17.84 -2.41 -1.21
C LYS A 148 18.44 -3.77 -1.56
N GLU A 149 18.29 -4.73 -0.66
CA GLU A 149 18.72 -6.12 -0.84
C GLU A 149 17.84 -6.90 -1.83
N GLY A 150 16.69 -6.34 -2.24
CA GLY A 150 15.75 -6.95 -3.16
C GLY A 150 14.99 -8.13 -2.53
N TYR A 151 14.63 -9.09 -3.39
CA TYR A 151 13.88 -10.27 -2.96
C TYR A 151 14.80 -11.34 -2.37
N SER A 152 14.31 -12.03 -1.35
CA SER A 152 15.02 -13.08 -0.61
C SER A 152 14.07 -14.20 -0.17
N ASP A 153 14.60 -15.25 0.45
CA ASP A 153 13.78 -16.30 1.05
C ASP A 153 12.88 -15.77 2.17
N ALA A 154 13.23 -14.67 2.82
CA ALA A 154 12.40 -14.00 3.83
C ALA A 154 11.43 -12.98 3.21
N TYR A 155 11.71 -12.46 2.02
CA TYR A 155 10.88 -11.49 1.31
C TYR A 155 10.80 -11.87 -0.19
N PRO A 156 9.98 -12.87 -0.53
CA PRO A 156 10.02 -13.52 -1.83
C PRO A 156 9.42 -12.60 -2.89
N LYS A 157 9.81 -12.79 -4.15
CA LYS A 157 9.23 -12.06 -5.27
C LYS A 157 7.74 -12.40 -5.39
N PRO A 158 6.82 -11.42 -5.37
CA PRO A 158 5.42 -11.68 -5.64
C PRO A 158 5.16 -11.80 -7.14
N ASP A 159 4.14 -12.57 -7.51
CA ASP A 159 3.62 -12.61 -8.88
C ASP A 159 2.69 -11.43 -9.17
N ARG A 160 2.02 -10.92 -8.13
CA ARG A 160 1.14 -9.76 -8.15
C ARG A 160 1.27 -8.92 -6.89
N GLU A 161 1.10 -7.61 -7.04
CA GLU A 161 1.09 -6.62 -5.97
C GLU A 161 -0.21 -5.82 -6.01
N TYR A 162 -0.89 -5.67 -4.88
CA TYR A 162 -2.04 -4.77 -4.72
C TYR A 162 -1.85 -3.87 -3.52
N VAL A 163 -2.36 -2.66 -3.60
CA VAL A 163 -2.42 -1.71 -2.48
C VAL A 163 -3.88 -1.57 -2.07
N LEU A 164 -4.15 -1.77 -0.79
CA LEU A 164 -5.45 -1.54 -0.18
C LEU A 164 -5.28 -0.53 0.97
N VAL A 165 -5.86 0.65 0.81
CA VAL A 165 -5.88 1.67 1.86
C VAL A 165 -7.28 1.75 2.43
N GLN A 166 -7.43 1.42 3.71
CA GLN A 166 -8.69 1.53 4.43
C GLN A 166 -8.77 2.90 5.10
N GLY A 167 -9.90 3.60 4.94
CA GLY A 167 -10.14 4.89 5.57
C GLY A 167 -11.56 5.00 6.11
N ASP A 168 -11.79 5.99 6.96
CA ASP A 168 -13.11 6.28 7.50
C ASP A 168 -14.01 6.99 6.49
N LEU A 169 -15.31 6.73 6.60
CA LEU A 169 -16.37 7.55 6.05
C LEU A 169 -17.25 8.08 7.19
N PHE A 170 -17.37 9.39 7.26
CA PHE A 170 -18.27 10.07 8.18
C PHE A 170 -19.36 10.78 7.41
N GLN A 171 -20.52 10.96 8.06
CA GLN A 171 -21.60 11.77 7.54
C GLN A 171 -21.11 13.14 7.08
N ASP A 172 -21.68 13.66 6.00
CA ASP A 172 -21.34 15.02 5.56
C ASP A 172 -21.73 16.05 6.62
N GLY A 173 -20.90 17.08 6.76
CA GLY A 173 -21.03 18.09 7.81
C GLY A 173 -20.57 17.69 9.21
N THR A 174 -20.09 16.45 9.44
CA THR A 174 -19.51 16.08 10.75
C THR A 174 -18.30 16.94 11.09
N SER A 175 -18.32 17.52 12.29
CA SER A 175 -17.27 18.39 12.81
C SER A 175 -15.94 17.65 13.03
N ALA A 176 -14.83 18.38 12.98
CA ALA A 176 -13.50 17.91 13.38
C ALA A 176 -13.50 17.16 14.73
N GLN A 177 -14.16 17.75 15.73
CA GLN A 177 -14.22 17.19 17.08
C GLN A 177 -15.02 15.88 17.10
N ASP A 178 -16.15 15.82 16.40
CA ASP A 178 -16.98 14.62 16.35
C ASP A 178 -16.28 13.48 15.59
N ARG A 179 -15.54 13.79 14.51
CA ARG A 179 -14.66 12.83 13.81
C ARG A 179 -13.61 12.25 14.74
N ALA A 180 -12.90 13.09 15.48
CA ALA A 180 -11.89 12.66 16.44
C ALA A 180 -12.47 11.77 17.55
N MET A 181 -13.76 11.95 17.88
CA MET A 181 -14.47 11.12 18.87
C MET A 181 -15.21 9.92 18.24
N GLY A 182 -15.07 9.68 16.94
CA GLY A 182 -15.73 8.58 16.22
C GLY A 182 -17.26 8.72 16.09
N LYS A 183 -17.80 9.92 16.32
CA LYS A 183 -19.23 10.19 16.20
C LYS A 183 -19.61 10.43 14.74
N GLN A 184 -20.83 10.03 14.39
CA GLN A 184 -21.38 10.14 13.01
C GLN A 184 -20.55 9.40 11.96
N TRP A 185 -19.79 8.39 12.38
CA TRP A 185 -19.18 7.43 11.47
C TRP A 185 -20.26 6.62 10.76
N VAL A 186 -20.12 6.42 9.45
CA VAL A 186 -21.12 5.72 8.61
C VAL A 186 -20.55 4.54 7.84
N GLY A 187 -19.23 4.44 7.66
CA GLY A 187 -18.66 3.31 6.96
C GLY A 187 -17.14 3.34 6.82
N ALA A 188 -16.62 2.30 6.19
CA ALA A 188 -15.23 2.17 5.84
C ALA A 188 -15.07 2.18 4.32
N LEU A 189 -14.13 2.99 3.84
CA LEU A 189 -13.72 3.03 2.45
C LEU A 189 -12.54 2.09 2.24
N VAL A 190 -12.53 1.34 1.16
CA VAL A 190 -11.31 0.70 0.64
C VAL A 190 -10.96 1.37 -0.67
N ASN A 191 -9.80 2.01 -0.72
CA ASN A 191 -9.36 2.82 -1.85
C ASN A 191 -10.42 3.85 -2.32
N GLY A 192 -11.04 4.53 -1.34
CA GLY A 192 -11.94 5.66 -1.58
C GLY A 192 -13.42 5.31 -1.80
N LYS A 193 -13.81 4.03 -1.87
CA LYS A 193 -15.22 3.62 -2.00
C LYS A 193 -15.62 2.55 -0.99
N MET A 194 -16.86 2.60 -0.50
CA MET A 194 -17.47 1.49 0.22
C MET A 194 -17.68 0.31 -0.73
N PHE A 195 -17.35 -0.91 -0.30
CA PHE A 195 -17.50 -2.15 -1.09
C PHE A 195 -16.85 -2.05 -2.47
N HIS A 196 -15.74 -1.33 -2.58
CA HIS A 196 -15.10 -1.01 -3.87
C HIS A 196 -14.80 -2.25 -4.70
N TYR A 197 -14.39 -3.33 -4.04
CA TYR A 197 -13.96 -4.57 -4.71
C TYR A 197 -14.86 -5.76 -4.38
N ASP A 198 -16.13 -5.54 -4.04
CA ASP A 198 -17.02 -6.58 -3.54
C ASP A 198 -18.30 -6.77 -4.39
N PRO A 199 -18.20 -7.48 -5.53
CA PRO A 199 -19.35 -7.80 -6.37
C PRO A 199 -20.30 -8.83 -5.74
N VAL A 200 -19.94 -9.43 -4.61
CA VAL A 200 -20.79 -10.43 -3.94
C VAL A 200 -21.88 -9.74 -3.13
N HIS A 201 -21.54 -8.66 -2.43
CA HIS A 201 -22.49 -7.90 -1.61
C HIS A 201 -22.99 -6.62 -2.27
N ASP A 202 -22.26 -6.07 -3.25
CA ASP A 202 -22.71 -4.95 -4.07
C ASP A 202 -22.59 -5.29 -5.57
N PRO A 203 -23.71 -5.59 -6.26
CA PRO A 203 -23.67 -5.97 -7.68
C PRO A 203 -23.22 -4.83 -8.61
N ASN A 204 -23.11 -3.59 -8.11
CA ASN A 204 -22.58 -2.46 -8.88
C ASN A 204 -21.04 -2.36 -8.78
N ALA A 205 -20.39 -3.15 -7.92
CA ALA A 205 -18.94 -3.18 -7.83
C ALA A 205 -18.33 -3.78 -9.11
N ALA A 206 -17.78 -2.91 -9.96
CA ALA A 206 -17.28 -3.28 -11.28
C ALA A 206 -15.83 -3.82 -11.26
N VAL A 207 -15.14 -3.73 -10.14
CA VAL A 207 -13.71 -4.04 -10.01
C VAL A 207 -13.51 -5.11 -8.94
N THR A 208 -12.58 -6.03 -9.20
CA THR A 208 -12.09 -7.03 -8.23
C THR A 208 -10.59 -7.15 -8.35
N LEU A 209 -9.94 -7.60 -7.28
CA LEU A 209 -8.57 -8.09 -7.33
C LEU A 209 -8.57 -9.45 -8.05
N GLU A 210 -7.48 -9.78 -8.74
CA GLU A 210 -7.40 -11.02 -9.52
C GLU A 210 -6.06 -11.73 -9.34
N ALA A 211 -6.08 -13.06 -9.39
CA ALA A 211 -4.88 -13.88 -9.41
C ALA A 211 -5.12 -15.18 -10.19
N LYS A 212 -4.03 -15.84 -10.57
CA LYS A 212 -4.05 -17.20 -11.09
C LYS A 212 -3.75 -18.20 -9.97
N PRO A 213 -4.25 -19.45 -10.09
CA PRO A 213 -3.98 -20.48 -9.08
C PRO A 213 -2.47 -20.64 -8.86
N GLY A 214 -2.04 -20.58 -7.60
CA GLY A 214 -0.64 -20.73 -7.20
C GLY A 214 0.21 -19.45 -7.28
N GLU A 215 -0.30 -18.34 -7.82
CA GLU A 215 0.42 -17.06 -7.78
C GLU A 215 0.54 -16.54 -6.34
N ARG A 216 1.72 -16.04 -5.98
CA ARG A 216 1.92 -15.27 -4.75
C ARG A 216 1.41 -13.86 -4.94
N VAL A 217 0.35 -13.53 -4.21
CA VAL A 217 -0.27 -12.20 -4.22
C VAL A 217 0.18 -11.44 -2.98
N ARG A 218 0.88 -10.32 -3.19
CA ARG A 218 1.28 -9.38 -2.14
C ARG A 218 0.27 -8.25 -2.02
N ILE A 219 -0.21 -8.02 -0.82
CA ILE A 219 -1.09 -6.93 -0.44
C ILE A 219 -0.32 -5.98 0.46
N PHE A 220 -0.15 -4.74 0.02
CA PHE A 220 0.28 -3.62 0.84
C PHE A 220 -0.96 -2.99 1.46
N PHE A 221 -1.20 -3.26 2.73
CA PHE A 221 -2.37 -2.73 3.43
C PHE A 221 -1.97 -1.55 4.31
N VAL A 222 -2.70 -0.45 4.17
CA VAL A 222 -2.54 0.76 4.98
C VAL A 222 -3.84 1.02 5.71
N ASN A 223 -3.78 1.18 7.03
CA ASN A 223 -4.92 1.65 7.81
C ASN A 223 -4.81 3.17 8.01
N ALA A 224 -5.54 3.90 7.18
CA ALA A 224 -5.72 5.35 7.27
C ALA A 224 -6.97 5.76 8.06
N MET A 225 -7.62 4.82 8.77
CA MET A 225 -8.63 5.20 9.76
C MET A 225 -7.97 6.01 10.88
N ILE A 226 -8.73 6.95 11.44
CA ILE A 226 -8.19 7.93 12.40
C ILE A 226 -8.24 7.44 13.85
N ASN A 227 -9.12 6.48 14.17
CA ASN A 227 -9.38 6.06 15.55
C ASN A 227 -9.24 4.55 15.78
N GLU A 228 -9.57 3.72 14.79
CA GLU A 228 -9.68 2.28 14.99
C GLU A 228 -8.65 1.49 14.19
N ALA A 229 -8.10 0.46 14.82
CA ALA A 229 -7.29 -0.52 14.11
C ALA A 229 -8.16 -1.32 13.12
N ALA A 230 -7.54 -1.97 12.14
CA ALA A 230 -8.18 -2.96 11.28
C ALA A 230 -7.82 -4.38 11.71
N ALA A 231 -8.77 -5.31 11.72
CA ALA A 231 -8.55 -6.73 11.99
C ALA A 231 -8.46 -7.48 10.67
N PHE A 232 -7.34 -7.33 9.95
CA PHE A 232 -7.21 -7.69 8.55
C PHE A 232 -7.12 -9.21 8.33
N HIS A 233 -8.11 -9.77 7.62
CA HIS A 233 -8.32 -11.21 7.48
C HIS A 233 -8.73 -11.60 6.05
N PRO A 234 -8.20 -12.70 5.46
CA PRO A 234 -8.67 -13.24 4.19
C PRO A 234 -9.62 -14.43 4.45
N ILE A 235 -10.93 -14.21 4.36
CA ILE A 235 -11.93 -15.28 4.44
C ILE A 235 -11.60 -16.35 3.39
N ALA A 236 -11.73 -17.62 3.81
CA ALA A 236 -11.35 -18.80 3.02
C ALA A 236 -9.85 -18.87 2.64
N GLY A 237 -8.99 -18.24 3.43
CA GLY A 237 -7.55 -18.21 3.22
C GLY A 237 -6.76 -18.11 4.52
N ILE A 238 -5.46 -17.87 4.36
CA ILE A 238 -4.52 -17.58 5.44
C ILE A 238 -3.45 -16.63 4.87
N TRP A 239 -2.93 -15.72 5.68
CA TRP A 239 -1.75 -14.95 5.29
C TRP A 239 -0.53 -15.86 5.37
N ASP A 240 0.03 -16.21 4.21
CA ASP A 240 1.24 -17.04 4.10
C ASP A 240 2.40 -16.38 4.84
N ARG A 241 2.61 -15.09 4.56
CA ARG A 241 3.64 -14.26 5.18
C ARG A 241 3.09 -12.88 5.51
N VAL A 242 3.54 -12.33 6.62
CA VAL A 242 3.17 -10.98 7.07
C VAL A 242 4.42 -10.26 7.54
N TRP A 243 4.63 -9.04 7.07
CA TRP A 243 5.72 -8.17 7.51
C TRP A 243 5.12 -6.92 8.14
N ASP A 244 5.40 -6.75 9.43
CA ASP A 244 5.05 -5.53 10.13
C ASP A 244 5.83 -4.34 9.55
N ASN A 245 5.13 -3.25 9.21
CA ASN A 245 5.67 -2.12 8.45
C ASN A 245 6.23 -2.50 7.05
N GLY A 246 5.98 -3.72 6.56
CA GLY A 246 6.56 -4.23 5.31
C GLY A 246 8.06 -4.53 5.34
N ASN A 247 8.72 -4.38 6.49
CA ASN A 247 10.16 -4.60 6.60
C ASN A 247 10.48 -6.12 6.57
N PRO A 248 11.37 -6.61 5.68
CA PRO A 248 11.74 -8.03 5.59
C PRO A 248 12.15 -8.69 6.91
N LYS A 249 12.69 -7.92 7.87
CA LYS A 249 13.14 -8.40 9.18
C LYS A 249 11.99 -8.75 10.13
N ASN A 250 10.78 -8.26 9.87
CA ASN A 250 9.61 -8.42 10.73
C ASN A 250 8.68 -9.54 10.26
N LEU A 251 9.24 -10.58 9.63
CA LEU A 251 8.48 -11.68 9.04
C LEU A 251 7.77 -12.53 10.09
N ARG A 252 6.47 -12.74 9.87
CA ARG A 252 5.61 -13.71 10.56
C ARG A 252 4.98 -14.63 9.52
N TYR A 253 4.60 -15.83 9.93
CA TYR A 253 4.06 -16.87 9.06
C TYR A 253 2.65 -17.26 9.47
N SER A 254 1.84 -17.65 8.47
CA SER A 254 0.57 -18.36 8.67
C SER A 254 -0.38 -17.67 9.66
N LEU A 255 -0.52 -16.34 9.54
CA LEU A 255 -1.46 -15.59 10.36
C LEU A 255 -2.87 -15.68 9.78
N GLN A 256 -3.86 -16.01 10.62
CA GLN A 256 -5.27 -15.93 10.23
C GLN A 256 -5.72 -14.47 10.09
N THR A 257 -5.34 -13.64 11.06
CA THR A 257 -5.75 -12.23 11.16
C THR A 257 -4.60 -11.45 11.77
N ALA A 258 -4.38 -10.22 11.28
CA ALA A 258 -3.43 -9.29 11.88
C ALA A 258 -4.14 -7.99 12.25
N GLU A 259 -3.79 -7.45 13.42
CA GLU A 259 -4.24 -6.11 13.80
C GLU A 259 -3.32 -5.05 13.20
N VAL A 260 -3.90 -4.08 12.51
CA VAL A 260 -3.18 -2.95 11.88
C VAL A 260 -3.67 -1.66 12.53
N PRO A 261 -2.89 -1.01 13.42
CA PRO A 261 -3.28 0.22 14.11
C PRO A 261 -3.63 1.39 13.17
N PRO A 262 -4.32 2.44 13.64
CA PRO A 262 -4.43 3.71 12.93
C PRO A 262 -3.05 4.24 12.52
N ALA A 263 -2.98 4.84 11.34
CA ALA A 263 -1.75 5.38 10.76
C ALA A 263 -0.61 4.35 10.68
N HIS A 264 -0.94 3.08 10.46
CA HIS A 264 0.03 2.00 10.32
C HIS A 264 -0.18 1.23 9.01
N ALA A 265 0.85 0.51 8.58
CA ALA A 265 0.80 -0.30 7.38
C ALA A 265 1.54 -1.62 7.57
N MET A 266 1.10 -2.66 6.86
CA MET A 266 1.71 -3.98 6.88
C MET A 266 1.65 -4.60 5.48
N THR A 267 2.61 -5.47 5.19
CA THR A 267 2.62 -6.25 3.94
C THR A 267 2.17 -7.67 4.20
N PHE A 268 1.27 -8.19 3.37
CA PHE A 268 0.69 -9.52 3.49
C PHE A 268 0.86 -10.29 2.19
N ASP A 269 1.29 -11.54 2.26
CA ASP A 269 1.21 -12.45 1.12
C ASP A 269 0.11 -13.49 1.35
N ILE A 270 -0.61 -13.80 0.28
CA ILE A 270 -1.50 -14.96 0.18
C ILE A 270 -1.15 -15.76 -1.08
N VAL A 271 -1.24 -17.09 -0.99
CA VAL A 271 -1.01 -17.99 -2.13
C VAL A 271 -2.26 -18.86 -2.32
N PRO A 272 -3.10 -18.57 -3.33
CA PRO A 272 -4.25 -19.41 -3.64
C PRO A 272 -3.82 -20.81 -4.09
N PRO A 273 -4.61 -21.87 -3.82
CA PRO A 273 -4.26 -23.24 -4.22
C PRO A 273 -4.01 -23.37 -5.73
N ALA A 274 -2.89 -23.98 -6.13
CA ALA A 274 -2.46 -24.05 -7.53
C ALA A 274 -3.36 -24.92 -8.45
N GLY A 275 -4.10 -25.87 -7.88
CA GLY A 275 -4.84 -26.88 -8.66
C GLY A 275 -6.26 -26.48 -9.08
N ARG A 276 -6.81 -25.36 -8.60
CA ARG A 276 -8.21 -25.00 -8.85
C ARG A 276 -8.47 -23.50 -8.66
N ALA A 277 -9.57 -23.04 -9.23
CA ALA A 277 -10.11 -21.72 -8.92
C ALA A 277 -10.59 -21.65 -7.46
N THR A 278 -10.36 -20.51 -6.84
CA THR A 278 -10.84 -20.15 -5.50
C THR A 278 -11.17 -18.67 -5.48
N ASN A 279 -11.87 -18.20 -4.45
CA ASN A 279 -12.00 -16.77 -4.19
C ASN A 279 -11.76 -16.53 -2.71
N ASN A 280 -11.25 -15.35 -2.38
CA ASN A 280 -11.09 -14.91 -1.00
C ASN A 280 -11.82 -13.58 -0.84
N ALA A 281 -12.50 -13.39 0.30
CA ALA A 281 -12.99 -12.09 0.71
C ALA A 281 -12.05 -11.55 1.79
N ILE A 282 -11.27 -10.54 1.44
CA ILE A 282 -10.35 -9.85 2.33
C ILE A 282 -11.14 -8.79 3.07
N VAL A 283 -11.13 -8.84 4.40
CA VAL A 283 -12.01 -8.03 5.25
C VAL A 283 -11.24 -7.37 6.38
N ASP A 284 -11.78 -6.25 6.85
CA ASP A 284 -11.61 -5.88 8.25
C ASP A 284 -12.61 -6.66 9.11
N HIS A 285 -12.11 -7.61 9.90
CA HIS A 285 -12.92 -8.51 10.71
C HIS A 285 -13.55 -7.82 11.93
N ARG A 286 -13.31 -6.53 12.16
CA ARG A 286 -14.24 -5.72 12.96
C ARG A 286 -15.54 -5.63 12.17
N MET A 287 -16.53 -6.45 12.54
CA MET A 287 -17.71 -6.67 11.70
C MET A 287 -18.47 -5.40 11.31
N LYS A 288 -18.43 -4.35 12.14
CA LYS A 288 -19.01 -3.05 11.75
C LYS A 288 -18.29 -2.43 10.54
N HIS A 289 -16.98 -2.64 10.37
CA HIS A 289 -16.23 -2.16 9.21
C HIS A 289 -16.53 -3.01 7.97
N ALA A 290 -16.46 -4.34 8.08
CA ALA A 290 -16.81 -5.24 6.96
C ALA A 290 -18.23 -4.97 6.44
N LEU A 291 -19.22 -4.96 7.33
CA LEU A 291 -20.63 -4.78 6.95
C LEU A 291 -20.96 -3.35 6.48
N ASN A 292 -20.03 -2.40 6.61
CA ASN A 292 -20.17 -1.04 6.11
C ASN A 292 -19.02 -0.64 5.16
N GLY A 293 -18.52 -1.59 4.36
CA GLY A 293 -17.72 -1.28 3.17
C GLY A 293 -16.33 -1.90 3.09
N ALA A 294 -15.77 -2.39 4.20
CA ALA A 294 -14.40 -2.96 4.24
C ALA A 294 -14.34 -4.44 3.84
N ILE A 295 -14.85 -4.77 2.64
CA ILE A 295 -14.71 -6.08 2.01
C ILE A 295 -14.11 -5.91 0.62
N SER A 296 -13.14 -6.75 0.27
CA SER A 296 -12.47 -6.77 -1.02
C SER A 296 -12.30 -8.19 -1.51
N VAL A 297 -12.82 -8.50 -2.70
CA VAL A 297 -12.78 -9.85 -3.26
C VAL A 297 -11.54 -10.03 -4.13
N LEU A 298 -10.76 -11.07 -3.82
CA LEU A 298 -9.71 -11.62 -4.66
C LEU A 298 -10.24 -12.82 -5.43
N MET A 299 -10.40 -12.65 -6.73
CA MET A 299 -10.85 -13.67 -7.66
C MET A 299 -9.66 -14.48 -8.17
N ASN A 300 -9.61 -15.78 -7.89
CA ASN A 300 -8.51 -16.63 -8.33
C ASN A 300 -8.96 -17.63 -9.42
N PHE A 301 -8.53 -17.40 -10.66
CA PHE A 301 -8.93 -18.18 -11.83
C PHE A 301 -7.87 -18.15 -12.96
N LYS A 302 -7.90 -19.14 -13.86
CA LYS A 302 -6.86 -19.37 -14.87
C LYS A 302 -6.62 -18.17 -15.80
N ASP A 303 -7.70 -17.51 -16.18
CA ASP A 303 -7.71 -16.42 -17.18
C ASP A 303 -7.70 -15.03 -16.54
N ALA A 304 -7.26 -14.93 -15.27
CA ALA A 304 -7.07 -13.65 -14.59
C ALA A 304 -6.23 -12.70 -15.43
N SER A 305 -6.64 -11.43 -15.46
CA SER A 305 -6.02 -10.36 -16.25
C SER A 305 -4.50 -10.38 -16.07
N PRO A 306 -3.70 -10.30 -17.14
CA PRO A 306 -2.25 -10.21 -17.01
C PRO A 306 -1.78 -8.89 -16.37
N ASP A 307 -2.62 -7.85 -16.39
CA ASP A 307 -2.22 -6.48 -16.01
C ASP A 307 -2.57 -6.11 -14.56
N LYS A 308 -3.63 -6.71 -13.99
CA LYS A 308 -4.04 -6.36 -12.62
C LYS A 308 -2.96 -6.76 -11.61
N GLY A 309 -2.52 -5.80 -10.81
CA GLY A 309 -1.47 -6.02 -9.81
C GLY A 309 -0.08 -6.24 -10.39
N LYS A 310 0.18 -5.77 -11.62
CA LYS A 310 1.49 -5.78 -12.26
C LYS A 310 1.79 -4.40 -12.87
N ASN A 311 3.06 -4.14 -13.20
CA ASN A 311 3.49 -2.98 -14.01
C ASN A 311 2.99 -1.61 -13.53
N GLY A 312 2.92 -1.38 -12.22
CA GLY A 312 2.44 -0.11 -11.65
C GLY A 312 0.92 -0.02 -11.41
N ASN A 313 0.13 -0.98 -11.91
CA ASN A 313 -1.30 -1.08 -11.68
C ASN A 313 -1.64 -1.78 -10.35
N LEU A 314 -1.22 -1.17 -9.24
CA LEU A 314 -1.31 -1.74 -7.88
C LEU A 314 -2.54 -1.24 -7.11
N ILE A 315 -2.99 0.01 -7.38
CA ILE A 315 -4.24 0.56 -6.85
C ILE A 315 -5.26 0.55 -7.99
N LEU A 316 -6.23 -0.36 -7.93
CA LEU A 316 -7.31 -0.42 -8.92
C LEU A 316 -8.34 0.68 -8.62
N ARG A 317 -8.66 1.56 -9.58
CA ARG A 317 -9.53 2.73 -9.35
C ARG A 317 -10.94 2.54 -9.92
#